data_AF-A0A415MBN4-F1
#
_entry.id   AF-A0A415MBN4-F1
#
_cell.length_a   1.000
_cell.length_b   1.000
_cell.length_c   1.000
_cell.angle_alpha   90.00
_cell.angle_beta   90.00
_cell.angle_gamma   90.00
#
_symmetry.space_group_name_H-M   'P 1'
#
loop_
_entity.id
_entity.type
_entity.pdbx_description
1 polymer ?
#
loop_
_entity_poly.entity_id
_entity_poly.type
_entity_poly.pdbx_seq_one_letter_code
_entity_poly.pdbx_strand_id
1 'polypeptide(L)'
;MKETEVGTDWDLAEKRCWRCGKETELQRCHLIPDSLGGKDEASNIVLLCDKCHKEGPNVADPEIMWDWIKAYAQPNQFMFLFYQISREYEFIYKRSIKEEIKFFQFLQEEDIKK
;
A
#
# COMPACT_ATOMS: atom_id res chain seq x y z
N MET A 1 1.50 1.70 -10.01
CA MET A 1 1.07 1.35 -8.64
C MET A 1 2.10 0.43 -8.03
N LYS A 2 2.53 0.73 -6.80
CA LYS A 2 3.45 -0.10 -6.01
C LYS A 2 2.67 -0.82 -4.91
N GLU A 3 3.17 -1.97 -4.47
CA GLU A 3 2.57 -2.77 -3.40
C GLU A 3 2.40 -1.96 -2.09
N THR A 4 3.37 -1.10 -1.80
CA THR A 4 3.37 -0.23 -0.61
C THR A 4 2.34 0.90 -0.65
N GLU A 5 1.64 1.08 -1.77
CA GLU A 5 0.64 2.14 -1.98
C GLU A 5 -0.79 1.65 -1.79
N VAL A 6 -0.98 0.36 -1.50
CA VAL A 6 -2.29 -0.28 -1.32
C VAL A 6 -2.33 -1.06 -0.01
N GLY A 7 -3.53 -1.40 0.45
CA GLY A 7 -3.74 -2.12 1.71
C GLY A 7 -3.42 -3.62 1.65
N THR A 8 -2.93 -4.13 0.51
CA THR A 8 -2.64 -5.57 0.32
C THR A 8 -1.26 -5.76 -0.27
N ASP A 9 -0.71 -6.94 -0.03
CA ASP A 9 0.44 -7.48 -0.74
C ASP A 9 -0.05 -8.21 -2.01
N TRP A 10 0.79 -8.33 -3.04
CA TRP A 10 0.39 -8.89 -4.35
C TRP A 10 0.04 -10.37 -4.27
N ASP A 11 0.70 -11.12 -3.38
CA ASP A 11 0.41 -12.53 -3.10
C ASP A 11 -0.92 -12.73 -2.35
N LEU A 12 -1.47 -11.67 -1.75
CA LEU A 12 -2.73 -11.66 -1.01
C LEU A 12 -3.82 -10.82 -1.69
N ALA A 13 -3.57 -10.31 -2.90
CA ALA A 13 -4.46 -9.38 -3.60
C ALA A 13 -5.86 -9.96 -3.87
N GLU A 14 -5.98 -11.29 -4.00
CA GLU A 14 -7.27 -11.97 -4.18
C GLU A 14 -8.00 -12.30 -2.86
N LYS A 15 -7.35 -12.06 -1.72
CA LYS A 15 -7.86 -12.40 -0.38
C LYS A 15 -8.10 -11.17 0.49
N ARG A 16 -7.40 -10.06 0.22
CA ARG A 16 -7.48 -8.82 1.01
C ARG A 16 -7.98 -7.65 0.18
N CYS A 17 -8.77 -6.80 0.81
CA CYS A 17 -9.24 -5.56 0.22
C CYS A 17 -8.08 -4.61 -0.12
N TRP A 18 -8.02 -4.11 -1.34
CA TRP A 18 -6.90 -3.30 -1.84
C TRP A 18 -6.81 -1.92 -1.16
N ARG A 19 -7.85 -1.48 -0.46
CA ARG A 19 -7.81 -0.27 0.39
C ARG A 19 -7.50 -0.62 1.85
N CYS A 20 -8.40 -1.34 2.51
CA CYS A 20 -8.32 -1.48 3.98
C CYS A 20 -7.51 -2.69 4.46
N GLY A 21 -7.05 -3.56 3.56
CA GLY A 21 -6.25 -4.74 3.87
C GLY A 21 -6.96 -5.86 4.63
N LYS A 22 -8.26 -5.71 4.89
CA LYS A 22 -9.04 -6.75 5.57
C LYS A 22 -9.22 -7.96 4.67
N GLU A 23 -9.02 -9.14 5.26
CA GLU A 23 -9.36 -10.43 4.67
C GLU A 23 -10.85 -10.68 4.87
N THR A 24 -11.59 -10.71 3.76
CA THR A 24 -13.07 -10.78 3.72
C THR A 24 -13.50 -11.08 2.30
N GLU A 25 -14.77 -11.43 2.10
CA GLU A 25 -15.37 -11.51 0.77
C GLU A 25 -15.14 -10.22 -0.03
N LEU A 26 -14.56 -10.38 -1.22
CA LEU A 26 -14.17 -9.28 -2.11
C LEU A 26 -15.16 -9.14 -3.25
N GLN A 27 -15.34 -7.91 -3.69
CA GLN A 27 -16.16 -7.53 -4.83
C GLN A 27 -15.27 -6.94 -5.91
N ARG A 28 -15.58 -7.25 -7.17
CA ARG A 28 -15.03 -6.56 -8.34
C ARG A 28 -15.62 -5.16 -8.38
N CYS A 29 -14.79 -4.15 -8.13
CA CYS A 29 -15.16 -2.76 -8.18
C CYS A 29 -14.51 -2.12 -9.42
N HIS A 30 -15.28 -1.35 -10.17
CA HIS A 30 -14.77 -0.65 -11.33
C HIS A 30 -14.07 0.66 -10.91
N LEU A 31 -12.89 0.95 -11.49
CA LEU A 31 -12.21 2.24 -11.30
C LEU A 31 -13.01 3.37 -11.95
N ILE A 32 -13.46 3.14 -13.18
CA ILE A 32 -14.46 3.94 -13.87
C ILE A 32 -15.77 3.15 -13.83
N PRO A 33 -16.84 3.66 -13.20
CA PRO A 33 -18.14 2.99 -13.11
C PRO A 33 -18.74 2.67 -14.49
N ASP A 34 -19.45 1.53 -14.59
CA ASP A 34 -20.17 1.12 -15.81
C ASP A 34 -21.18 2.19 -16.26
N SER A 35 -21.86 2.85 -15.32
CA SER A 35 -22.78 3.97 -15.60
C SER A 35 -22.11 5.19 -16.25
N LEU A 36 -20.78 5.27 -16.18
CA LEU A 36 -19.96 6.31 -16.82
C LEU A 36 -19.16 5.76 -18.01
N GLY A 37 -19.47 4.56 -18.49
CA GLY A 37 -18.84 3.92 -19.64
C GLY A 37 -17.58 3.13 -19.32
N GLY A 38 -17.30 2.85 -18.04
CA GLY A 38 -16.20 1.98 -17.66
C GLY A 38 -16.44 0.52 -18.02
N LYS A 39 -15.42 -0.15 -18.54
CA LYS A 39 -15.54 -1.53 -19.04
C LYS A 39 -15.26 -2.55 -17.94
N ASP A 40 -15.85 -3.74 -18.06
CA ASP A 40 -15.53 -4.90 -17.20
C ASP A 40 -14.26 -5.61 -17.71
N GLU A 41 -13.12 -4.94 -17.58
CA GLU A 41 -11.80 -5.43 -17.98
C GLU A 41 -10.81 -5.34 -16.81
N ALA A 42 -9.80 -6.21 -16.77
CA ALA A 42 -8.87 -6.29 -15.65
C ALA A 42 -8.18 -4.95 -15.32
N SER A 43 -7.89 -4.12 -16.33
CA SER A 43 -7.32 -2.77 -16.18
C SER A 43 -8.24 -1.79 -15.45
N ASN A 44 -9.55 -2.03 -15.44
CA ASN A 44 -10.55 -1.18 -14.83
C ASN A 44 -11.12 -1.79 -13.53
N ILE A 45 -10.56 -2.89 -13.02
CA ILE A 45 -11.10 -3.60 -11.86
C ILE A 45 -10.11 -3.58 -10.69
N VAL A 46 -10.63 -3.33 -9.51
CA VAL A 46 -9.96 -3.45 -8.21
C VAL A 46 -10.82 -4.32 -7.27
N LEU A 47 -10.18 -5.05 -6.35
CA LEU A 47 -10.88 -5.90 -5.38
C LEU A 47 -11.05 -5.18 -4.05
N LEU A 48 -12.31 -4.89 -3.69
CA LEU A 48 -12.66 -4.19 -2.46
C LEU A 48 -13.65 -5.00 -1.62
N CYS A 49 -13.63 -4.82 -0.30
CA CYS A 49 -14.70 -5.32 0.55
C CYS A 49 -15.98 -4.48 0.39
N ASP A 50 -17.14 -5.04 0.75
CA ASP A 50 -18.45 -4.38 0.62
C ASP A 50 -18.48 -2.94 1.14
N LYS A 51 -17.90 -2.70 2.33
CA LYS A 51 -17.81 -1.35 2.91
C LYS A 51 -17.00 -0.39 2.04
N CYS A 52 -15.80 -0.81 1.60
CA CYS A 52 -14.94 0.04 0.77
C CYS A 52 -15.56 0.26 -0.62
N HIS A 53 -16.18 -0.75 -1.20
CA HIS A 53 -16.87 -0.60 -2.49
C HIS A 53 -17.97 0.47 -2.42
N LYS A 54 -18.78 0.47 -1.36
CA LYS A 54 -19.84 1.49 -1.17
C LYS A 54 -19.32 2.91 -0.91
N GLU A 55 -18.15 3.03 -0.30
CA GLU A 55 -17.50 4.33 -0.01
C GLU A 55 -16.69 4.87 -1.20
N GLY A 56 -16.43 4.05 -2.22
CA GLY A 56 -15.58 4.39 -3.35
C GLY A 56 -16.11 5.57 -4.16
N PRO A 57 -15.23 6.43 -4.70
CA PRO A 57 -15.62 7.47 -5.65
C PRO A 57 -16.39 6.91 -6.85
N ASN A 58 -17.42 7.64 -7.29
CA ASN A 58 -18.23 7.31 -8.47
C ASN A 58 -18.00 8.37 -9.55
N VAL A 59 -16.79 8.39 -10.13
CA VAL A 59 -16.33 9.43 -11.06
C VAL A 59 -15.65 8.80 -12.28
N ALA A 60 -15.60 9.54 -13.39
CA ALA A 60 -15.07 9.02 -14.66
C ALA A 60 -13.54 9.00 -14.74
N ASP A 61 -12.86 9.70 -13.83
CA ASP A 61 -11.40 9.73 -13.76
C ASP A 61 -10.88 8.62 -12.80
N PRO A 62 -10.23 7.57 -13.31
CA PRO A 62 -9.75 6.46 -12.49
C PRO A 62 -8.65 6.86 -11.50
N GLU A 63 -7.92 7.95 -11.75
CA GLU A 63 -6.86 8.41 -10.84
C GLU A 63 -7.45 8.85 -9.49
N ILE A 64 -8.67 9.39 -9.47
CA ILE A 64 -9.36 9.76 -8.23
C ILE A 64 -9.66 8.54 -7.38
N MET A 65 -10.05 7.41 -7.99
CA MET A 65 -10.25 6.14 -7.28
C MET A 65 -8.92 5.64 -6.71
N TRP A 66 -7.83 5.71 -7.49
CA TRP A 66 -6.51 5.33 -7.01
C TRP A 66 -6.01 6.20 -5.87
N ASP A 67 -6.16 7.51 -5.96
CA ASP A 67 -5.76 8.44 -4.90
C ASP A 67 -6.56 8.21 -3.63
N TRP A 68 -7.85 7.92 -3.74
CA TRP A 68 -8.67 7.51 -2.60
C TRP A 68 -8.19 6.19 -1.98
N ILE A 69 -7.85 5.18 -2.78
CA ILE A 69 -7.28 3.93 -2.26
C ILE A 69 -5.98 4.21 -1.50
N LYS A 70 -5.05 4.93 -2.11
CA LYS A 70 -3.73 5.25 -1.53
C LYS A 70 -3.85 6.04 -0.23
N ALA A 71 -4.71 7.05 -0.20
CA ALA A 71 -4.86 7.95 0.95
C ALA A 71 -5.37 7.24 2.22
N TYR A 72 -6.15 6.17 2.04
CA TYR A 72 -6.75 5.42 3.14
C TYR A 72 -6.22 3.99 3.23
N ALA A 73 -5.16 3.67 2.48
CA ALA A 73 -4.50 2.38 2.51
C ALA A 73 -4.03 2.11 3.94
N GLN A 74 -4.47 0.99 4.53
CA GLN A 74 -3.87 0.56 5.79
C GLN A 74 -2.46 0.04 5.50
N PRO A 75 -1.48 0.27 6.40
CA PRO A 75 -0.15 -0.28 6.23
C PRO A 75 -0.26 -1.79 6.00
N ASN A 76 0.32 -2.27 4.90
CA ASN A 76 0.43 -3.71 4.68
C ASN A 76 1.28 -4.36 5.79
N GLN A 77 1.30 -5.68 5.84
CA GLN A 77 1.95 -6.42 6.92
C GLN A 77 3.44 -6.07 7.03
N PHE A 78 4.11 -5.88 5.88
CA PHE A 78 5.49 -5.44 5.83
C PHE A 78 5.69 -4.06 6.48
N MET A 79 4.89 -3.06 6.08
CA MET A 79 4.97 -1.70 6.63
C MET A 79 4.68 -1.68 8.13
N PHE A 80 3.64 -2.40 8.58
CA PHE A 80 3.34 -2.52 10.00
C PHE A 80 4.52 -3.10 10.79
N LEU A 81 5.09 -4.22 10.33
CA LEU A 81 6.23 -4.86 10.97
C LEU A 81 7.46 -3.96 10.95
N PHE A 82 7.73 -3.29 9.84
CA PHE A 82 8.84 -2.35 9.70
C PHE A 82 8.73 -1.19 10.70
N TYR A 83 7.53 -0.61 10.87
CA TYR A 83 7.31 0.43 11.87
C TYR A 83 7.50 -0.07 13.30
N GLN A 84 7.00 -1.26 13.63
CA GLN A 84 7.20 -1.86 14.96
C GLN A 84 8.70 -2.09 15.21
N ILE A 85 9.39 -2.78 14.30
CA ILE A 85 10.84 -3.05 14.42
C ILE A 85 11.63 -1.76 14.53
N SER A 86 11.35 -0.76 13.70
CA SER A 86 12.05 0.52 13.73
C SER A 86 11.91 1.20 15.09
N ARG A 87 10.70 1.18 15.66
CA ARG A 87 10.42 1.75 16.97
C ARG A 87 11.13 1.00 18.09
N GLU A 88 11.07 -0.33 18.09
CA GLU A 88 11.74 -1.16 19.11
C GLU A 88 13.27 -1.02 19.03
N TYR A 89 13.83 -0.99 17.81
CA TYR A 89 15.26 -0.77 17.60
C TYR A 89 15.71 0.57 18.19
N GLU A 90 15.01 1.66 17.87
CA GLU A 90 15.33 2.99 18.40
C GLU A 90 15.20 3.04 19.92
N PHE A 91 14.20 2.37 20.49
CA PHE A 91 14.03 2.28 21.92
C PHE A 91 15.19 1.53 22.61
N ILE A 92 15.64 0.40 22.06
CA ILE A 92 16.70 -0.45 22.64
C ILE A 92 18.07 0.20 22.48
N TYR A 93 18.41 0.64 21.26
CA TYR A 93 19.76 1.09 20.90
C TYR A 93 19.95 2.59 20.99
N LYS A 94 18.89 3.37 21.28
CA LYS A 94 18.91 4.83 21.35
C LYS A 94 19.43 5.49 20.06
N ARG A 95 19.20 4.81 18.94
CA ARG A 95 19.59 5.22 17.59
C ARG A 95 18.56 4.72 16.58
N SER A 96 18.16 5.57 15.66
CA SER A 96 17.18 5.21 14.64
C SER A 96 17.79 4.36 13.52
N ILE A 97 16.98 3.51 12.88
CA ILE A 97 17.36 2.73 11.69
C ILE A 97 17.91 3.65 10.58
N LYS A 98 17.36 4.87 10.45
CA LYS A 98 17.83 5.86 9.47
C LYS A 98 19.26 6.34 9.75
N GLU A 99 19.62 6.52 11.02
CA GLU A 99 20.97 6.89 11.42
C GLU A 99 21.96 5.74 11.21
N GLU A 100 21.53 4.49 11.43
CA GLU A 100 22.34 3.31 11.13
C GLU A 100 22.63 3.21 9.63
N ILE A 101 21.61 3.34 8.78
CA ILE A 101 21.79 3.31 7.32
C ILE A 101 22.81 4.37 6.87
N LYS A 102 22.68 5.60 7.36
CA LYS A 102 23.62 6.69 7.06
C LYS A 102 25.05 6.34 7.49
N PHE A 103 25.20 5.72 8.66
CA PHE A 103 26.50 5.33 9.19
C PHE A 103 27.15 4.23 8.35
N PHE A 104 26.41 3.20 7.97
CA PHE A 104 26.94 2.14 7.11
C PHE A 104 27.27 2.63 5.70
N GLN A 105 26.45 3.51 5.11
CA GLN A 105 26.74 4.14 3.82
C GLN A 105 28.05 4.94 3.89
N PHE A 106 28.25 5.72 4.94
CA PHE A 106 29.48 6.46 5.17
C PHE A 106 30.71 5.53 5.24
N LEU A 107 30.64 4.42 5.98
CA LEU A 107 31.75 3.46 6.07
C LEU A 107 32.10 2.85 4.70
N GLN A 108 31.09 2.49 3.90
CA GLN A 108 31.31 1.96 2.55
C GLN A 108 32.01 2.98 1.63
N GLU A 109 31.64 4.26 1.72
CA GLU A 109 32.30 5.32 0.96
C GLU A 109 33.76 5.54 1.38
N GLU A 110 34.10 5.36 2.66
CA GLU A 110 35.49 5.44 3.12
C GLU A 110 36.33 4.23 2.67
N ASP A 111 35.75 3.03 2.67
CA ASP A 111 36.45 1.82 2.23
C ASP A 111 36.71 1.80 0.71
N ILE A 112 35.85 2.41 -0.10
CA ILE A 112 36.06 2.58 -1.55
C ILE A 112 37.18 3.59 -1.86
N LYS A 113 37.47 4.51 -0.94
CA LYS A 113 38.51 5.56 -1.12
C LYS A 113 39.92 5.09 -0.72
N LYS A 114 40.08 3.88 -0.19
CA LYS A 114 41.38 3.26 0.12
C LYS A 114 41.85 2.37 -1.03
#